data_AF-A0A821G440-F1
#
_entry.id   AF-A0A821G440-F1
#
_cell.length_a   1.000
_cell.length_b   1.000
_cell.length_c   1.000
_cell.angle_alpha   90.00
_cell.angle_beta   90.00
_cell.angle_gamma   90.00
#
_symmetry.space_group_name_H-M   'P 1'
#
loop_
_entity.id
_entity.type
_entity.pdbx_description
1 polymer ?
#
loop_
_entity_poly.entity_id
_entity_poly.type
_entity_poly.pdbx_seq_one_letter_code
_entity_poly.pdbx_strand_id
1 'polypeptide(L)'
;KFADEDKKVKDRVDAKNELESYAYSLKTQLSDKEKLGGKLSDTDKQTIEEAVAEQIKWLESNQGAEADELKEHKKQLEEIVTPIMTKLYGQGGGPGGPGGPGGPGDVPPHSSQGHDDDSL
;
A
#
# COMPACT_ATOMS: atom_id res chain seq x y z
N LYS A 1 2.25 12.66 32.64
CA LYS A 1 3.60 12.16 33.05
C LYS A 1 3.79 10.69 32.71
N PHE A 2 3.03 9.73 33.26
CA PHE A 2 3.12 8.33 32.80
C PHE A 2 2.47 8.11 31.43
N ALA A 3 1.27 8.67 31.22
CA ALA A 3 0.53 8.51 29.96
C ALA A 3 1.28 9.02 28.70
N ASP A 4 2.06 10.09 28.82
CA ASP A 4 2.77 10.68 27.67
C ASP A 4 4.00 9.86 27.28
N GLU A 5 4.72 9.33 28.27
CA GLU A 5 5.90 8.47 28.05
C GLU A 5 5.47 7.08 27.57
N ASP A 6 4.41 6.51 28.14
CA ASP A 6 3.81 5.26 27.67
C ASP A 6 3.34 5.39 26.20
N LYS A 7 2.75 6.54 25.85
CA LYS A 7 2.34 6.83 24.48
C LYS A 7 3.53 6.89 23.53
N LYS A 8 4.61 7.60 23.88
CA LYS A 8 5.81 7.67 23.03
C LYS A 8 6.43 6.30 22.78
N VAL A 9 6.54 5.48 23.84
CA VAL A 9 7.06 4.13 23.72
C VAL A 9 6.18 3.29 22.80
N LYS A 10 4.86 3.36 22.97
CA LYS A 10 3.90 2.69 22.09
C LYS A 10 4.04 3.15 20.64
N ASP A 11 4.00 4.45 20.39
CA ASP A 11 4.08 5.03 19.04
C ASP A 11 5.39 4.61 18.35
N ARG A 12 6.50 4.56 19.09
CA ARG A 12 7.79 4.07 18.59
C ARG A 12 7.75 2.58 18.24
N VAL A 13 7.18 1.75 19.10
CA VAL A 13 7.07 0.30 18.85
C VAL A 13 6.17 0.03 17.64
N ASP A 14 5.04 0.71 17.54
CA ASP A 14 4.11 0.57 16.43
C ASP A 14 4.77 1.01 15.11
N ALA A 15 5.41 2.19 15.08
CA ALA A 15 6.13 2.67 13.90
C ALA A 15 7.27 1.73 13.46
N LYS A 16 8.02 1.17 14.42
CA LYS A 16 9.07 0.19 14.14
C LYS A 16 8.49 -1.08 13.53
N ASN A 17 7.44 -1.63 14.14
CA ASN A 17 6.77 -2.84 13.66
C ASN A 17 6.22 -2.65 12.25
N GLU A 18 5.67 -1.47 11.93
CA GLU A 18 5.19 -1.16 10.59
C GLU A 18 6.32 -1.15 9.55
N LEU A 19 7.41 -0.43 9.81
CA LEU A 19 8.55 -0.38 8.88
C LEU A 19 9.17 -1.76 8.70
N GLU A 20 9.41 -2.46 9.80
CA GLU A 20 10.01 -3.79 9.80
C GLU A 20 9.14 -4.80 9.03
N SER A 21 7.84 -4.83 9.34
CA SER A 21 6.88 -5.71 8.65
C SER A 21 6.78 -5.40 7.17
N TYR A 22 6.76 -4.11 6.79
CA TYR A 22 6.69 -3.71 5.39
C TYR A 22 7.95 -4.11 4.61
N ALA A 23 9.14 -3.81 5.16
CA ALA A 23 10.42 -4.16 4.56
C ALA A 23 10.57 -5.68 4.36
N TYR A 24 10.28 -6.50 5.39
CA TYR A 24 10.36 -7.95 5.27
C TYR A 24 9.30 -8.54 4.34
N SER A 25 8.07 -8.01 4.37
CA SER A 25 7.01 -8.43 3.44
C SER A 25 7.44 -8.21 1.97
N LEU A 26 8.01 -7.05 1.66
CA LEU A 26 8.55 -6.77 0.32
C LEU A 26 9.68 -7.74 -0.03
N LYS A 27 10.65 -7.94 0.86
CA LYS A 27 11.75 -8.90 0.64
C LYS A 27 11.24 -10.30 0.30
N THR A 28 10.25 -10.79 1.03
CA THR A 28 9.61 -12.08 0.77
C THR A 28 8.91 -12.09 -0.59
N GLN A 29 8.16 -11.04 -0.93
CA GLN A 29 7.46 -10.95 -2.21
C GLN A 29 8.39 -10.83 -3.44
N LEU A 30 9.54 -10.17 -3.30
CA LEU A 30 10.56 -10.03 -4.35
C LEU A 30 11.34 -11.32 -4.59
N SER A 31 11.50 -12.13 -3.52
CA SER A 31 12.10 -13.46 -3.61
C SER A 31 11.16 -14.49 -4.24
N ASP A 32 9.86 -14.24 -4.18
CA ASP A 32 8.81 -15.13 -4.68
C ASP A 32 8.49 -14.84 -6.15
N LYS A 33 8.84 -15.78 -7.03
CA LYS A 33 8.59 -15.69 -8.48
C LYS A 33 7.10 -15.68 -8.85
N GLU A 34 6.23 -16.19 -7.99
CA GLU A 34 4.78 -16.16 -8.23
C GLU A 34 4.14 -14.82 -7.82
N LYS A 35 4.87 -13.99 -7.08
CA LYS A 35 4.44 -12.66 -6.61
C LYS A 35 5.15 -11.54 -7.36
N LEU A 36 5.85 -10.65 -6.66
CA LEU A 36 6.53 -9.50 -7.27
C LEU A 36 7.79 -9.93 -8.01
N GLY A 37 8.48 -10.95 -7.50
CA GLY A 37 9.75 -11.42 -8.04
C GLY A 37 9.70 -11.93 -9.49
N GLY A 38 8.53 -12.36 -9.98
CA GLY A 38 8.33 -12.73 -11.39
C GLY A 38 7.49 -11.74 -12.20
N LYS A 39 7.03 -10.65 -11.58
CA LYS A 39 6.20 -9.62 -12.22
C LYS A 39 6.98 -8.34 -12.51
N LEU A 40 7.97 -8.02 -11.68
CA LEU A 40 8.82 -6.84 -11.83
C LEU A 40 9.95 -7.09 -12.83
N SER A 41 10.42 -6.01 -13.45
CA SER A 41 11.68 -6.01 -14.19
C SER A 41 12.86 -6.23 -13.23
N ASP A 42 13.99 -6.74 -13.73
CA ASP A 42 15.19 -6.93 -12.90
C ASP A 42 15.66 -5.60 -12.28
N THR A 43 15.55 -4.49 -13.02
CA THR A 43 15.90 -3.15 -12.53
C THR A 43 14.99 -2.67 -11.41
N ASP A 44 13.67 -2.79 -11.58
CA ASP A 44 12.70 -2.38 -10.55
C ASP A 44 12.84 -3.27 -9.30
N LYS A 45 13.02 -4.57 -9.51
CA LYS A 45 13.26 -5.53 -8.44
C LYS A 45 14.51 -5.17 -7.64
N GLN A 46 15.65 -4.96 -8.31
CA GLN A 46 16.91 -4.59 -7.65
C GLN A 46 16.77 -3.27 -6.88
N THR A 47 16.07 -2.28 -7.45
CA THR A 47 15.83 -0.99 -6.79
C THR A 47 15.09 -1.17 -5.47
N ILE A 48 14.03 -1.99 -5.43
CA ILE A 48 13.30 -2.25 -4.18
C ILE A 48 14.15 -3.10 -3.22
N GLU A 49 14.87 -4.11 -3.71
CA GLU A 49 15.73 -4.95 -2.87
C GLU A 49 16.82 -4.13 -2.15
N GLU A 50 17.47 -3.21 -2.86
CA GLU A 50 18.46 -2.29 -2.28
C GLU A 50 17.84 -1.36 -1.24
N ALA A 51 16.70 -0.73 -1.55
CA ALA A 51 16.00 0.14 -0.62
C ALA A 51 15.57 -0.61 0.65
N VAL A 52 15.00 -1.81 0.52
CA VAL A 52 14.61 -2.66 1.65
C VAL A 52 15.83 -3.06 2.49
N ALA A 53 16.94 -3.44 1.85
CA ALA A 53 18.15 -3.83 2.56
C ALA A 53 18.75 -2.65 3.35
N GLU A 54 18.72 -1.44 2.77
CA GLU A 54 19.15 -0.22 3.45
C GLU A 54 18.29 0.07 4.69
N GLN A 55 16.96 0.00 4.56
CA GLN A 55 16.05 0.24 5.69
C GLN A 55 16.22 -0.79 6.81
N ILE A 56 16.39 -2.08 6.48
CA ILE A 56 16.64 -3.14 7.48
C ILE A 56 17.96 -2.87 8.21
N LYS A 57 19.04 -2.57 7.47
CA LYS A 57 20.34 -2.26 8.07
C LYS A 57 20.29 -1.01 8.97
N TRP A 58 19.52 0.00 8.55
CA TRP A 58 19.29 1.18 9.35
C TRP A 58 18.53 0.84 10.64
N LEU A 59 17.46 0.04 10.57
CA LEU A 59 16.71 -0.44 11.75
C LEU A 59 17.59 -1.22 12.74
N GLU A 60 18.45 -2.10 12.24
CA GLU A 60 19.40 -2.87 13.05
C GLU A 60 20.39 -1.97 13.79
N SER A 61 20.81 -0.87 13.15
CA SER A 61 21.76 0.10 13.71
C SER A 61 21.09 1.16 14.59
N ASN A 62 19.80 1.41 14.41
CA ASN A 62 19.03 2.49 15.05
C ASN A 62 17.85 1.93 15.86
N GLN A 63 18.10 0.90 16.69
CA GLN A 63 17.04 0.26 17.49
C GLN A 63 16.31 1.20 18.46
N GLY A 64 16.93 2.35 18.78
CA GLY A 64 16.39 3.39 19.65
C GLY A 64 15.78 4.58 18.92
N ALA A 65 15.63 4.54 17.59
CA ALA A 65 15.07 5.63 16.80
C ALA A 65 13.67 6.03 17.27
N GLU A 66 13.36 7.32 17.16
CA GLU A 66 12.06 7.86 17.56
C GLU A 66 10.96 7.53 16.54
N ALA A 67 9.71 7.60 16.98
CA ALA A 67 8.55 7.26 16.15
C ALA A 67 8.52 8.03 14.82
N ASP A 68 8.95 9.30 14.83
CA ASP A 68 8.92 10.15 13.63
C ASP A 68 10.05 9.80 12.65
N GLU A 69 11.22 9.39 13.13
CA GLU A 69 12.30 8.87 12.27
C GLU A 69 11.87 7.56 11.60
N LEU A 70 11.27 6.65 12.36
CA LEU A 70 10.74 5.38 11.83
C LEU A 70 9.68 5.60 10.74
N LYS A 71 8.78 6.57 10.93
CA LYS A 71 7.77 6.94 9.93
C LYS A 71 8.40 7.55 8.68
N GLU A 72 9.42 8.41 8.84
CA GLU A 72 10.11 9.02 7.70
C GLU A 72 10.83 7.95 6.86
N HIS A 73 11.53 7.02 7.50
CA HIS A 73 12.17 5.88 6.83
C HIS A 73 11.16 4.97 6.11
N LYS A 74 9.98 4.75 6.70
CA LYS A 74 8.87 4.07 6.02
C LYS A 74 8.39 4.83 4.80
N LYS A 75 8.19 6.14 4.90
CA LYS A 75 7.77 7.00 3.79
C LYS A 75 8.78 6.98 2.65
N GLN A 76 10.08 7.05 2.94
CA GLN A 76 11.14 6.93 1.93
C GLN A 76 11.07 5.60 1.17
N LEU A 77 10.83 4.49 1.88
CA LEU A 77 10.64 3.19 1.24
C LEU A 77 9.38 3.16 0.37
N GLU A 78 8.27 3.70 0.86
CA GLU A 78 7.01 3.81 0.11
C GLU A 78 7.14 4.69 -1.14
N GLU A 79 7.91 5.78 -1.09
CA GLU A 79 8.14 6.67 -2.23
C GLU A 79 8.89 5.98 -3.38
N ILE A 80 9.71 4.96 -3.07
CA ILE A 80 10.38 4.12 -4.06
C ILE A 80 9.44 3.03 -4.58
N VAL A 81 8.74 2.35 -3.67
CA VAL A 81 7.93 1.16 -3.99
C VAL A 81 6.64 1.53 -4.71
N THR A 82 5.94 2.57 -4.25
CA THR A 82 4.63 3.00 -4.79
C THR A 82 4.65 3.23 -6.29
N PRO A 83 5.54 4.06 -6.87
CA PRO A 83 5.53 4.30 -8.32
C PRO A 83 5.84 3.04 -9.13
N ILE A 84 6.66 2.12 -8.61
CA ILE A 84 6.96 0.83 -9.26
C ILE A 84 5.70 -0.05 -9.25
N MET A 85 5.03 -0.15 -8.11
CA MET A 85 3.78 -0.90 -7.99
C MET A 85 2.68 -0.31 -8.87
N THR A 86 2.52 1.01 -8.90
CA THR A 86 1.55 1.69 -9.77
C THR A 86 1.83 1.38 -11.24
N LYS A 87 3.09 1.41 -11.68
CA LYS A 87 3.47 1.00 -13.04
C LYS A 87 3.11 -0.47 -13.29
N LEU A 88 3.45 -1.37 -12.36
CA LEU A 88 3.19 -2.81 -12.49
C LEU A 88 1.70 -3.12 -12.65
N TYR A 89 0.86 -2.59 -11.75
CA TYR A 89 -0.60 -2.82 -11.80
C TYR A 89 -1.28 -2.03 -12.91
N GLY A 90 -0.75 -0.85 -13.26
CA GLY A 90 -1.21 -0.06 -14.41
C GLY A 90 -0.88 -0.71 -15.75
N GLN A 91 0.20 -1.49 -15.82
CA GLN A 91 0.59 -2.25 -17.01
C GLN A 91 -0.14 -3.61 -17.11
N GLY A 92 -0.64 -4.13 -15.99
CA GLY A 92 -1.53 -5.31 -15.93
C GLY A 92 -3.01 -5.01 -16.23
N GLY A 93 -3.39 -3.74 -16.27
CA GLY A 93 -4.68 -3.28 -16.80
C GLY A 93 -4.56 -3.02 -18.30
N GLY A 94 -5.15 -3.89 -19.12
CA GLY A 94 -5.47 -3.51 -20.51
C GLY A 94 -6.27 -2.20 -20.54
N PRO A 95 -6.39 -1.53 -21.71
CA PRO A 95 -6.95 -0.18 -21.82
C PRO A 95 -8.42 -0.10 -21.40
N GLY A 96 -8.67 -0.01 -20.09
CA GLY A 96 -9.77 0.75 -19.51
C GLY A 96 -9.27 2.17 -19.38
N GLY A 97 -9.43 2.93 -20.47
CA GLY A 97 -8.94 4.30 -20.61
C GLY A 97 -9.41 5.25 -19.50
N PRO A 98 -8.88 6.49 -19.51
CA PRO A 98 -9.14 7.47 -18.48
C PRO A 98 -10.65 7.63 -18.30
N GLY A 99 -11.11 7.56 -17.05
CA GLY A 99 -12.40 8.08 -16.67
C GLY A 99 -12.42 9.58 -16.95
N GLY A 100 -12.65 9.93 -18.22
CA GLY A 100 -13.00 11.26 -18.65
C GLY A 100 -14.31 11.67 -17.97
N PRO A 101 -14.55 12.98 -17.80
CA PRO A 101 -15.76 13.47 -17.14
C PRO A 101 -16.96 13.24 -18.07
N GLY A 102 -17.62 12.09 -17.93
CA GLY A 102 -18.92 11.80 -18.52
C GLY A 102 -20.01 12.41 -17.64
N GLY A 103 -20.66 13.45 -18.14
CA GLY A 103 -21.78 14.14 -17.49
C GLY A 103 -23.01 13.25 -17.23
N PRO A 104 -24.06 13.83 -16.62
CA PRO A 104 -25.21 13.09 -16.11
C PRO A 104 -26.09 12.64 -17.27
N GLY A 105 -26.37 11.34 -17.37
CA GLY A 105 -27.18 10.80 -18.45
C GLY A 105 -27.76 9.43 -18.12
N ASP A 106 -29.08 9.42 -17.93
CA ASP A 106 -29.99 8.35 -18.30
C ASP A 106 -29.90 7.03 -17.52
N VAL A 107 -30.59 7.02 -16.38
CA VAL A 107 -31.32 5.83 -15.89
C VAL A 107 -32.56 5.67 -16.79
N PRO A 108 -32.68 4.60 -17.61
CA PRO A 108 -33.93 4.30 -18.29
C PRO A 108 -34.96 3.71 -17.30
N PRO A 109 -36.24 4.14 -17.34
CA PRO A 109 -37.28 3.55 -16.52
C PRO A 109 -37.96 2.40 -17.28
N HIS A 110 -38.06 1.21 -16.67
CA HIS A 110 -39.05 0.21 -17.07
C HIS A 110 -39.28 -0.75 -15.89
N SER A 111 -40.28 -0.48 -15.06
CA SER A 111 -41.65 -1.02 -15.13
C SER A 111 -41.80 -2.38 -14.46
N SER A 112 -42.37 -2.36 -13.25
CA SER A 112 -43.22 -3.43 -12.74
C SER A 112 -44.53 -2.80 -12.27
N GLN A 113 -45.42 -2.55 -13.24
CA GLN A 113 -46.88 -2.60 -13.07
C GLN A 113 -47.19 -3.96 -12.41
N GLY A 114 -47.72 -4.04 -11.20
CA GLY A 114 -49.09 -3.70 -10.83
C GLY A 114 -49.81 -5.00 -10.45
N HIS A 115 -50.17 -5.14 -9.18
CA HIS A 115 -51.37 -5.86 -8.76
C HIS A 115 -51.85 -5.17 -7.48
N ASP A 116 -52.86 -4.34 -7.69
CA ASP A 116 -53.98 -3.99 -6.84
C ASP A 116 -54.45 -5.23 -6.03
N ASP A 117 -54.94 -5.18 -4.79
CA ASP A 117 -56.20 -4.58 -4.31
C ASP A 117 -56.35 -5.16 -2.88
N ASP A 118 -56.38 -4.35 -1.82
CA ASP A 118 -57.57 -3.92 -1.07
C ASP A 118 -58.37 -5.03 -0.31
N SER A 119 -58.49 -4.82 1.01
CA SER A 119 -59.62 -5.18 1.89
C SER A 119 -60.05 -6.64 2.14
N LEU A 120 -59.62 -7.20 3.29
CA LEU A 120 -60.41 -7.58 4.50
C LEU A 120 -59.70 -8.66 5.35
#